data_AF-A0A1G8IWW8-F1
#
_entry.id   AF-A0A1G8IWW8-F1
#
_cell.length_a   1.000
_cell.length_b   1.000
_cell.length_c   1.000
_cell.angle_alpha   90.00
_cell.angle_beta   90.00
_cell.angle_gamma   90.00
#
_symmetry.space_group_name_H-M   'P 1'
#
loop_
_entity.id
_entity.type
_entity.pdbx_description
1 polymer ?
#
loop_
_entity_poly.entity_id
_entity_poly.type
_entity_poly.pdbx_seq_one_letter_code
_entity_poly.pdbx_strand_id
1 'polypeptide(L)'
;MASLTTGLIENTRVSNIKPCSTISVTVTNKEPIANTIRVNGYYWTGEVKKEYVLDLLTLAPGEVIIQNYYALFEAFEFHFISGLDDVEITVLGKNDAGRSTMKYNILPVQLFSLDSGMRVEVPKTAIPSALNRVYLLDPSSRRISVIDGNTHTLIGSIIVGSGPFGLGINSVTNRIYVANFASDSVSAIDGSTNQVITEITVGSNPMGVGVNPQTNRLYVTNWGSHSVSVIDGLTHTVITTVRVEAFPEGVSVNQTANLIYITNHGSNNVTVLDGSTNTIKTMVDLGH
;
A
#
# COMPACT_ATOMS: atom_id res chain seq x y z
N MET A 1 15.98 -12.70 18.81
CA MET A 1 14.64 -13.20 18.47
C MET A 1 13.86 -12.12 17.73
N ALA A 2 13.72 -12.27 16.42
CA ALA A 2 12.87 -11.42 15.60
C ALA A 2 11.42 -11.91 15.62
N SER A 3 10.48 -10.99 15.82
CA SER A 3 9.06 -11.20 15.59
C SER A 3 8.60 -10.19 14.54
N LEU A 4 8.05 -10.68 13.45
CA LEU A 4 7.69 -9.88 12.28
C LEU A 4 6.24 -10.16 11.89
N THR A 5 5.55 -9.19 11.32
CA THR A 5 4.17 -9.34 10.83
C THR A 5 3.96 -8.63 9.51
N THR A 6 3.04 -9.14 8.69
CA THR A 6 2.50 -8.38 7.56
C THR A 6 1.55 -7.26 7.99
N GLY A 7 1.03 -7.34 9.23
CA GLY A 7 -0.21 -6.67 9.59
C GLY A 7 -1.41 -7.20 8.80
N LEU A 8 -2.57 -6.58 9.00
CA LEU A 8 -3.80 -6.94 8.29
C LEU A 8 -3.67 -6.63 6.79
N ILE A 9 -3.89 -7.67 5.98
CA ILE A 9 -4.00 -7.59 4.53
C ILE A 9 -5.49 -7.69 4.17
N GLU A 10 -6.02 -6.65 3.55
CA GLU A 10 -7.34 -6.69 2.92
C GLU A 10 -7.22 -7.28 1.50
N ASN A 11 -7.99 -8.32 1.23
CA ASN A 11 -8.01 -9.04 -0.05
C ASN A 11 -9.44 -9.14 -0.58
N THR A 12 -10.09 -7.98 -0.59
CA THR A 12 -11.46 -7.78 -1.05
C THR A 12 -11.56 -8.00 -2.55
N ARG A 13 -12.68 -8.63 -2.96
CA ARG A 13 -12.91 -8.95 -4.38
C ARG A 13 -13.07 -7.70 -5.23
N VAL A 14 -12.55 -7.84 -6.44
CA VAL A 14 -12.51 -6.84 -7.50
C VAL A 14 -13.18 -7.45 -8.71
N SER A 15 -14.36 -6.99 -9.07
CA SER A 15 -15.10 -7.58 -10.21
C SER A 15 -15.21 -9.11 -10.08
N ASN A 16 -15.45 -9.59 -8.86
CA ASN A 16 -15.49 -10.99 -8.41
C ASN A 16 -14.14 -11.74 -8.37
N ILE A 17 -13.03 -11.14 -8.79
CA ILE A 17 -11.69 -11.72 -8.76
C ILE A 17 -10.95 -11.28 -7.49
N LYS A 18 -10.23 -12.20 -6.84
CA LYS A 18 -9.38 -11.84 -5.69
C LYS A 18 -8.03 -11.29 -6.17
N PRO A 19 -7.56 -10.14 -5.63
CA PRO A 19 -6.24 -9.59 -5.93
C PRO A 19 -5.09 -10.57 -5.67
N CYS A 20 -5.25 -11.43 -4.67
CA CYS A 20 -4.31 -12.45 -4.27
C CYS A 20 -5.04 -13.77 -4.01
N SER A 21 -4.56 -14.87 -4.59
CA SER A 21 -5.01 -16.23 -4.26
C SER A 21 -3.97 -17.04 -3.52
N THR A 22 -2.69 -16.70 -3.67
CA THR A 22 -1.59 -17.29 -2.90
C THR A 22 -0.60 -16.23 -2.44
N ILE A 23 -0.07 -16.43 -1.24
CA ILE A 23 1.02 -15.64 -0.68
C ILE A 23 2.31 -16.45 -0.80
N SER A 24 3.32 -15.87 -1.42
CA SER A 24 4.66 -16.41 -1.56
C SER A 24 5.55 -15.76 -0.51
N VAL A 25 5.93 -16.52 0.51
CA VAL A 25 6.88 -16.10 1.55
C VAL A 25 8.26 -16.59 1.15
N THR A 26 9.19 -15.66 0.98
CA THR A 26 10.61 -15.96 0.81
C THR A 26 11.33 -15.64 2.10
N VAL A 27 12.06 -16.60 2.63
CA VAL A 27 12.86 -16.48 3.85
C VAL A 27 14.32 -16.71 3.48
N THR A 28 15.20 -15.81 3.90
CA THR A 28 16.66 -15.99 3.78
C THR A 28 17.28 -16.00 5.17
N ASN A 29 18.04 -17.05 5.46
CA ASN A 29 18.85 -17.12 6.68
C ASN A 29 20.22 -16.49 6.44
N LYS A 30 20.46 -15.31 7.01
CA LYS A 30 21.74 -14.60 6.89
C LYS A 30 22.74 -14.96 7.99
N GLU A 31 22.31 -15.75 8.97
CA GLU A 31 23.11 -16.13 10.12
C GLU A 31 24.05 -17.29 9.80
N PRO A 32 25.21 -17.38 10.46
CA PRO A 32 26.17 -18.48 10.29
C PRO A 32 25.70 -19.79 10.94
N ILE A 33 24.51 -19.81 11.54
CA ILE A 33 23.90 -20.97 12.20
C ILE A 33 22.52 -21.25 11.60
N ALA A 34 22.07 -22.50 11.73
CA ALA A 34 20.74 -22.89 11.29
C ALA A 34 19.67 -22.13 12.08
N ASN A 35 18.59 -21.74 11.38
CA ASN A 35 17.49 -20.98 11.95
C ASN A 35 16.17 -21.70 11.67
N THR A 36 15.24 -21.62 12.62
CA THR A 36 13.87 -22.09 12.40
C THR A 36 12.92 -20.92 12.55
N ILE A 37 12.12 -20.69 11.53
CA ILE A 37 11.10 -19.65 11.49
C ILE A 37 9.75 -20.30 11.61
N ARG A 38 9.03 -19.92 12.66
CA ARG A 38 7.63 -20.24 12.79
C ARG A 38 6.80 -19.25 11.99
N VAL A 39 5.95 -19.77 11.11
CA VAL A 39 5.01 -18.99 10.31
C VAL A 39 3.60 -19.27 10.82
N ASN A 40 2.92 -18.23 11.26
CA ASN A 40 1.51 -18.30 11.64
C ASN A 40 0.71 -17.44 10.66
N GLY A 41 -0.31 -18.01 10.04
CA GLY A 41 -1.24 -17.29 9.17
C GLY A 41 -2.62 -17.26 9.80
N TYR A 42 -3.25 -16.09 9.79
CA TYR A 42 -4.59 -15.87 10.29
C TYR A 42 -5.48 -15.27 9.22
N TYR A 43 -6.76 -15.63 9.22
CA TYR A 43 -7.77 -14.98 8.40
C TYR A 43 -8.95 -14.52 9.25
N TRP A 44 -9.69 -13.56 8.73
CA TRP A 44 -10.85 -12.99 9.41
C TRP A 44 -12.15 -13.41 8.72
N THR A 45 -13.13 -13.83 9.52
CA THR A 45 -14.52 -14.02 9.10
C THR A 45 -15.41 -13.08 9.90
N GLY A 46 -15.66 -11.89 9.35
CA GLY A 46 -16.26 -10.80 10.10
C GLY A 46 -15.34 -10.40 11.27
N GLU A 47 -15.81 -10.58 12.50
CA GLU A 47 -15.07 -10.21 13.72
C GLU A 47 -14.16 -11.30 14.26
N VAL A 48 -14.26 -12.52 13.72
CA VAL A 48 -13.55 -13.69 14.27
C VAL A 48 -12.25 -13.89 13.50
N LYS A 49 -11.14 -13.84 14.23
CA LYS A 49 -9.81 -14.23 13.74
C LYS A 49 -9.62 -15.74 13.89
N LYS A 50 -9.21 -16.41 12.81
CA LYS A 50 -8.97 -17.86 12.76
C LYS A 50 -7.56 -18.14 12.24
N GLU A 51 -6.83 -19.01 12.93
CA GLU A 51 -5.55 -19.53 12.44
C GLU A 51 -5.82 -20.54 11.31
N TYR A 52 -4.99 -20.49 10.27
CA TYR A 52 -5.07 -21.44 9.14
C TYR A 52 -3.71 -21.91 8.64
N VAL A 53 -2.63 -21.20 9.00
CA VAL A 53 -1.26 -21.66 8.78
C VAL A 53 -0.58 -21.73 10.13
N LEU A 54 0.05 -22.87 10.38
CA LEU A 54 1.02 -23.08 11.43
C LEU A 54 2.14 -23.93 10.83
N ASP A 55 3.24 -23.29 10.48
CA ASP A 55 4.32 -23.90 9.72
C ASP A 55 5.68 -23.61 10.36
N LEU A 56 6.66 -24.46 10.11
CA LEU A 56 8.03 -24.35 10.62
C LEU A 56 9.01 -24.52 9.47
N LEU A 57 9.69 -23.43 9.13
CA LEU A 57 10.70 -23.40 8.09
C LEU A 57 12.08 -23.47 8.76
N THR A 58 12.79 -24.58 8.59
CA THR A 58 14.17 -24.73 9.06
C THR A 58 15.13 -24.47 7.91
N LEU A 59 16.04 -23.53 8.11
CA LEU A 59 17.00 -23.07 7.11
C LEU A 59 18.42 -23.27 7.60
N ALA A 60 19.27 -23.87 6.78
CA ALA A 60 20.72 -23.87 6.96
C ALA A 60 21.31 -22.45 6.80
N PRO A 61 22.56 -22.20 7.24
CA PRO A 61 23.23 -20.93 6.99
C PRO A 61 23.25 -20.56 5.50
N GLY A 62 22.79 -19.35 5.16
CA GLY A 62 22.74 -18.85 3.77
C GLY A 62 21.61 -19.42 2.91
N GLU A 63 20.77 -20.32 3.44
CA GLU A 63 19.67 -20.92 2.68
C GLU A 63 18.53 -19.94 2.42
N VAL A 64 17.90 -20.08 1.26
CA VAL A 64 16.69 -19.35 0.86
C VAL A 64 15.56 -20.34 0.63
N ILE A 65 14.48 -20.21 1.39
CA ILE A 65 13.26 -21.00 1.21
C ILE A 65 12.17 -20.11 0.64
N ILE A 66 11.42 -20.63 -0.34
CA ILE A 66 10.20 -20.02 -0.87
C ILE A 66 9.03 -20.94 -0.57
N GLN A 67 8.12 -20.51 0.29
CA GLN A 67 6.91 -21.25 0.64
C GLN A 67 5.68 -20.49 0.19
N ASN A 68 4.70 -21.20 -0.38
CA ASN A 68 3.43 -20.61 -0.79
C ASN A 68 2.31 -21.03 0.16
N TYR A 69 1.42 -20.10 0.49
CA TYR A 69 0.25 -20.30 1.34
C TYR A 69 -1.01 -19.81 0.63
N TYR A 70 -2.13 -20.48 0.85
CA TYR A 70 -3.42 -20.05 0.30
C TYR A 70 -3.89 -18.74 0.93
N ALA A 71 -4.42 -17.83 0.11
CA ALA A 71 -4.81 -16.49 0.55
C ALA A 71 -6.18 -16.07 0.02
N LEU A 72 -7.08 -17.02 -0.22
CA LEU A 72 -8.43 -16.77 -0.75
C LEU A 72 -9.41 -16.15 0.27
N PHE A 73 -8.92 -15.54 1.34
CA PHE A 73 -9.73 -14.90 2.37
C PHE A 73 -9.98 -13.43 2.05
N GLU A 74 -11.03 -12.83 2.61
CA GLU A 74 -11.31 -11.38 2.43
C GLU A 74 -10.35 -10.51 3.22
N ALA A 75 -9.83 -11.01 4.36
CA ALA A 75 -8.75 -10.38 5.09
C ALA A 75 -7.92 -11.43 5.84
N PHE A 76 -6.60 -11.24 5.88
CA PHE A 76 -5.66 -12.17 6.51
C PHE A 76 -4.37 -11.47 6.94
N GLU A 77 -3.54 -12.13 7.73
CA GLU A 77 -2.21 -11.64 8.13
C GLU A 77 -1.26 -12.81 8.41
N PHE A 78 0.04 -12.55 8.34
CA PHE A 78 1.08 -13.51 8.69
C PHE A 78 1.99 -12.97 9.77
N HIS A 79 2.30 -13.80 10.75
CA HIS A 79 3.29 -13.56 11.78
C HIS A 79 4.46 -14.52 11.59
N PHE A 80 5.67 -14.01 11.71
CA PHE A 80 6.90 -14.77 11.58
C PHE A 80 7.71 -14.61 12.85
N ILE A 81 8.09 -15.72 13.47
CA ILE A 81 8.85 -15.72 14.71
C ILE A 81 10.14 -16.51 14.45
N SER A 82 11.27 -15.85 14.66
CA SER A 82 12.59 -16.46 14.55
C SER A 82 13.33 -16.35 15.88
N GLY A 83 14.05 -17.41 16.25
CA GLY A 83 14.96 -17.37 17.40
C GLY A 83 16.11 -16.38 17.22
N LEU A 84 16.46 -16.06 15.98
CA LEU A 84 17.57 -15.17 15.62
C LEU A 84 17.07 -13.79 15.20
N ASP A 85 17.98 -12.82 15.12
CA ASP A 85 17.64 -11.43 14.83
C ASP A 85 17.76 -11.11 13.33
N ASP A 86 18.72 -11.71 12.63
CA ASP A 86 19.02 -11.39 11.23
C ASP A 86 18.33 -12.35 10.25
N VAL A 87 17.01 -12.16 10.09
CA VAL A 87 16.19 -12.84 9.08
C VAL A 87 15.65 -11.84 8.08
N GLU A 88 15.85 -12.13 6.80
CA GLU A 88 15.16 -11.42 5.73
C GLU A 88 13.92 -12.20 5.28
N ILE A 89 12.75 -11.57 5.40
CA ILE A 89 11.47 -12.12 4.94
C ILE A 89 10.91 -11.18 3.87
N THR A 90 10.53 -11.74 2.73
CA THR A 90 9.76 -11.05 1.69
C THR A 90 8.46 -11.79 1.46
N VAL A 91 7.34 -11.06 1.42
CA VAL A 91 6.01 -11.64 1.22
C VAL A 91 5.39 -11.03 -0.03
N LEU A 92 5.06 -11.87 -1.01
CA LEU A 92 4.45 -11.45 -2.27
C LEU A 92 3.06 -12.06 -2.43
N GLY A 93 2.07 -11.26 -2.83
CA GLY A 93 0.78 -11.75 -3.29
C GLY A 93 0.88 -12.21 -4.73
N LYS A 94 0.24 -13.33 -5.06
CA LYS A 94 0.18 -13.90 -6.41
C LYS A 94 -1.27 -14.17 -6.80
N ASN A 95 -1.59 -13.97 -8.08
CA ASN A 95 -2.89 -14.35 -8.65
C ASN A 95 -2.95 -15.86 -8.97
N ASP A 96 -4.08 -16.32 -9.50
CA ASP A 96 -4.32 -17.72 -9.87
C ASP A 96 -3.35 -18.24 -10.95
N ALA A 97 -2.76 -17.35 -11.73
CA ALA A 97 -1.72 -17.67 -12.71
C ALA A 97 -0.30 -17.70 -12.10
N GLY A 98 -0.16 -17.50 -10.80
CA GLY A 98 1.11 -17.48 -10.08
C GLY A 98 1.95 -16.21 -10.29
N ARG A 99 1.43 -15.20 -10.98
CA ARG A 99 2.12 -13.92 -11.22
C ARG A 99 2.02 -13.04 -9.98
N SER A 100 3.15 -12.47 -9.56
CA SER A 100 3.18 -11.52 -8.45
C SER A 100 2.30 -10.32 -8.77
N THR A 101 1.34 -10.05 -7.90
CA THR A 101 0.43 -8.90 -7.98
C THR A 101 0.83 -7.82 -6.99
N MET A 102 1.39 -8.20 -5.83
CA MET A 102 1.74 -7.26 -4.76
C MET A 102 2.95 -7.73 -3.96
N LYS A 103 3.64 -6.78 -3.31
CA LYS A 103 4.63 -7.03 -2.25
C LYS A 103 4.11 -6.43 -0.96
N TYR A 104 4.04 -7.25 0.08
CA TYR A 104 3.56 -6.85 1.39
C TYR A 104 4.72 -6.41 2.28
N ASN A 105 4.44 -5.43 3.13
CA ASN A 105 5.38 -4.97 4.13
C ASN A 105 5.59 -6.00 5.23
N ILE A 106 6.78 -5.97 5.82
CA ILE A 106 7.13 -6.75 6.99
C ILE A 106 7.53 -5.80 8.09
N LEU A 107 6.77 -5.84 9.19
CA LEU A 107 6.89 -4.94 10.32
C LEU A 107 7.43 -5.69 11.53
N PRO A 108 8.38 -5.13 12.29
CA PRO A 108 8.77 -5.70 13.57
C PRO A 108 7.63 -5.60 14.59
N VAL A 109 7.43 -6.66 15.35
CA VAL A 109 6.50 -6.75 16.47
C VAL A 109 7.33 -6.77 17.74
N GLN A 110 7.13 -5.79 18.64
CA GLN A 110 7.68 -5.89 20.00
C GLN A 110 6.95 -7.02 20.74
N LEU A 111 7.68 -8.09 21.06
CA LEU A 111 7.20 -9.12 21.97
C LEU A 111 7.22 -8.52 23.38
N PHE A 112 6.05 -8.10 23.89
CA PHE A 112 5.91 -7.95 25.33
C PHE A 112 6.02 -9.36 25.94
N SER A 113 6.94 -9.53 26.88
CA SER A 113 7.03 -10.76 27.67
C SER A 113 5.71 -10.97 28.40
N LEU A 114 4.92 -11.95 27.94
CA LEU A 114 3.73 -12.41 28.63
C LEU A 114 4.18 -13.25 29.83
N ASP A 115 4.51 -12.60 30.95
CA ASP A 115 4.52 -13.29 32.22
C ASP A 115 3.08 -13.54 32.67
N SER A 116 2.78 -14.82 32.89
CA SER A 116 1.61 -15.36 33.60
C SER A 116 0.22 -15.20 32.95
N GLY A 117 -0.19 -16.22 32.20
CA GLY A 117 -1.45 -16.93 32.47
C GLY A 117 -2.80 -16.24 32.23
N MET A 118 -2.87 -15.02 31.71
CA MET A 118 -4.15 -14.43 31.30
C MET A 118 -4.36 -14.54 29.78
N ARG A 119 -5.40 -15.30 29.39
CA ARG A 119 -6.03 -15.14 28.08
C ARG A 119 -6.60 -13.73 28.01
N VAL A 120 -5.85 -12.81 27.41
CA VAL A 120 -6.40 -11.55 26.94
C VAL A 120 -7.12 -11.88 25.63
N GLU A 121 -8.45 -12.00 25.69
CA GLU A 121 -9.26 -11.73 24.51
C GLU A 121 -8.92 -10.31 24.10
N VAL A 122 -8.17 -10.15 23.01
CA VAL A 122 -7.90 -8.85 22.42
C VAL A 122 -9.25 -8.34 21.91
N PRO A 123 -9.87 -7.34 22.56
CA PRO A 123 -11.16 -6.85 22.13
C PRO A 123 -10.99 -6.21 20.75
N LYS A 124 -12.06 -6.28 19.96
CA LYS A 124 -12.22 -5.83 18.58
C LYS A 124 -11.92 -4.33 18.31
N THR A 125 -11.27 -3.62 19.22
CA THR A 125 -10.98 -2.17 19.15
C THR A 125 -9.51 -1.84 18.93
N ALA A 126 -8.59 -2.82 18.97
CA ALA A 126 -7.23 -2.58 18.52
C ALA A 126 -7.11 -2.81 17.01
N ILE A 127 -7.76 -1.95 16.20
CA ILE A 127 -7.13 -1.64 14.91
C ILE A 127 -5.77 -1.08 15.32
N PRO A 128 -4.63 -1.65 14.89
CA PRO A 128 -3.35 -1.05 15.18
C PRO A 128 -3.44 0.43 14.81
N SER A 129 -3.04 1.35 15.71
CA SER A 129 -3.01 2.81 15.48
C SER A 129 -2.24 3.23 14.21
N ALA A 130 -1.67 2.26 13.49
CA ALA A 130 -1.14 2.35 12.15
C ALA A 130 -2.19 2.64 11.05
N LEU A 131 -3.47 2.25 11.19
CA LEU A 131 -4.42 2.26 10.07
C LEU A 131 -5.55 3.31 10.17
N ASN A 132 -5.89 3.81 11.37
CA ASN A 132 -6.86 4.91 11.52
C ASN A 132 -6.10 6.23 11.71
N ARG A 133 -5.59 6.81 10.63
CA ARG A 133 -4.79 8.04 10.65
C ARG A 133 -5.38 9.09 9.74
N VAL A 134 -5.32 10.34 10.17
CA VAL A 134 -5.61 11.52 9.37
C VAL A 134 -4.31 12.21 9.01
N TYR A 135 -4.12 12.48 7.72
CA TYR A 135 -2.94 13.15 7.18
C TYR A 135 -3.33 14.57 6.76
N LEU A 136 -2.71 15.57 7.39
CA LEU A 136 -2.91 16.98 7.04
C LEU A 136 -1.67 17.50 6.31
N LEU A 137 -1.85 17.92 5.07
CA LEU A 137 -0.79 18.50 4.24
C LEU A 137 -0.55 19.96 4.64
N ASP A 138 0.71 20.33 4.85
CA ASP A 138 1.14 21.71 5.03
C ASP A 138 2.04 22.11 3.83
N PRO A 139 1.47 22.77 2.81
CA PRO A 139 2.20 23.17 1.60
C PRO A 139 3.40 24.08 1.90
N SER A 140 3.33 24.87 2.97
CA SER A 140 4.33 25.90 3.29
C SER A 140 5.57 25.35 3.98
N SER A 141 5.44 24.23 4.69
CA SER A 141 6.52 23.65 5.50
C SER A 141 7.03 22.29 5.02
N ARG A 142 6.56 21.82 3.85
CA ARG A 142 6.92 20.51 3.27
C ARG A 142 6.58 19.35 4.22
N ARG A 143 5.55 19.52 5.03
CA ARG A 143 5.25 18.63 6.15
C ARG A 143 3.85 18.05 6.00
N ILE A 144 3.70 16.82 6.47
CA ILE A 144 2.42 16.18 6.70
C ILE A 144 2.30 15.93 8.19
N SER A 145 1.27 16.47 8.83
CA SER A 145 0.94 16.14 10.22
C SER A 145 0.13 14.85 10.25
N VAL A 146 0.51 13.91 11.11
CA VAL A 146 -0.18 12.63 11.29
C VAL A 146 -0.98 12.70 12.58
N ILE A 147 -2.29 12.55 12.47
CA ILE A 147 -3.23 12.60 13.58
C ILE A 147 -3.83 11.21 13.76
N ASP A 148 -3.93 10.75 15.01
CA ASP A 148 -4.66 9.52 15.31
C ASP A 148 -6.16 9.76 15.12
N GLY A 149 -6.80 8.93 14.30
CA GLY A 149 -8.21 9.07 13.94
C GLY A 149 -9.18 8.65 15.05
N ASN A 150 -8.73 8.01 16.12
CA ASN A 150 -9.56 7.67 17.27
C ASN A 150 -9.49 8.75 18.35
N THR A 151 -8.28 9.24 18.65
CA THR A 151 -8.05 10.19 19.75
C THR A 151 -8.01 11.64 19.28
N HIS A 152 -7.90 11.88 17.97
CA HIS A 152 -7.73 13.19 17.34
C HIS A 152 -6.48 13.94 17.82
N THR A 153 -5.46 13.21 18.29
CA THR A 153 -4.20 13.81 18.75
C THR A 153 -3.12 13.74 17.68
N LEU A 154 -2.24 14.74 17.63
CA LEU A 154 -1.05 14.69 16.79
C LEU A 154 -0.11 13.58 17.29
N ILE A 155 0.22 12.64 16.41
CA ILE A 155 1.09 11.49 16.72
C ILE A 155 2.41 11.50 15.95
N GLY A 156 2.59 12.44 15.02
CA GLY A 156 3.86 12.62 14.33
C GLY A 156 3.79 13.54 13.14
N SER A 157 4.90 13.62 12.41
CA SER A 157 4.97 14.36 11.16
C SER A 157 5.92 13.70 10.16
N ILE A 158 5.63 13.87 8.87
CA ILE A 158 6.40 13.35 7.75
C ILE A 158 6.91 14.52 6.94
N ILE A 159 8.19 14.50 6.57
CA ILE A 159 8.77 15.48 5.65
C ILE A 159 8.71 14.91 4.24
N VAL A 160 8.22 15.70 3.29
CA VAL A 160 8.04 15.32 1.88
C VAL A 160 8.68 16.33 0.93
N GLY A 161 8.36 16.24 -0.35
CA GLY A 161 8.75 17.23 -1.36
C GLY A 161 8.13 18.61 -1.12
N SER A 162 8.39 19.54 -2.04
CA SER A 162 7.96 20.93 -1.90
C SER A 162 6.52 21.14 -2.35
N GLY A 163 5.74 21.86 -1.55
CA GLY A 163 4.34 22.17 -1.85
C GLY A 163 3.43 20.93 -1.91
N PRO A 164 3.36 20.08 -0.88
CA PRO A 164 2.41 18.97 -0.85
C PRO A 164 0.97 19.48 -1.06
N PHE A 165 0.25 18.92 -2.03
CA PHE A 165 -1.05 19.44 -2.46
C PHE A 165 -2.16 18.38 -2.42
N GLY A 166 -1.99 17.27 -3.15
CA GLY A 166 -2.94 16.16 -3.13
C GLY A 166 -2.33 14.90 -2.51
N LEU A 167 -3.21 14.05 -1.98
CA LEU A 167 -2.84 12.80 -1.32
C LEU A 167 -3.76 11.68 -1.78
N GLY A 168 -3.18 10.50 -2.02
CA GLY A 168 -3.88 9.25 -2.27
C GLY A 168 -3.36 8.15 -1.37
N ILE A 169 -4.24 7.25 -0.93
CA ILE A 169 -3.88 6.12 -0.06
C ILE A 169 -4.19 4.81 -0.79
N ASN A 170 -3.21 3.91 -0.82
CA ASN A 170 -3.46 2.51 -1.10
C ASN A 170 -3.65 1.79 0.24
N SER A 171 -4.90 1.53 0.63
CA SER A 171 -5.23 0.83 1.89
C SER A 171 -4.74 -0.61 1.91
N VAL A 172 -4.64 -1.26 0.74
CA VAL A 172 -4.21 -2.65 0.62
C VAL A 172 -2.71 -2.80 0.87
N THR A 173 -1.89 -1.87 0.37
CA THR A 173 -0.43 -1.89 0.58
C THR A 173 0.03 -1.03 1.75
N ASN A 174 -0.91 -0.40 2.46
CA ASN A 174 -0.64 0.66 3.45
C ASN A 174 0.38 1.69 2.95
N ARG A 175 0.14 2.26 1.77
CA ARG A 175 1.00 3.30 1.17
C ARG A 175 0.26 4.61 1.06
N ILE A 176 0.93 5.69 1.42
CA ILE A 176 0.45 7.05 1.18
C ILE A 176 1.28 7.67 0.08
N TYR A 177 0.63 8.40 -0.81
CA TYR A 177 1.27 9.06 -1.94
C TYR A 177 0.86 10.51 -1.96
N VAL A 178 1.85 11.41 -2.00
CA VAL A 178 1.62 12.85 -1.88
C VAL A 178 2.21 13.54 -3.10
N ALA A 179 1.36 14.26 -3.84
CA ALA A 179 1.79 15.13 -4.93
C ALA A 179 2.46 16.39 -4.35
N ASN A 180 3.71 16.61 -4.72
CA ASN A 180 4.51 17.75 -4.31
C ASN A 180 4.56 18.76 -5.46
N PHE A 181 3.61 19.69 -5.45
CA PHE A 181 3.31 20.62 -6.53
C PHE A 181 4.52 21.44 -6.99
N ALA A 182 5.38 21.87 -6.05
CA ALA A 182 6.50 22.77 -6.35
C ALA A 182 7.80 22.02 -6.69
N SER A 183 7.87 20.71 -6.46
CA SER A 183 9.05 19.89 -6.78
C SER A 183 8.79 18.85 -7.87
N ASP A 184 7.67 18.96 -8.61
CA ASP A 184 7.32 18.11 -9.76
C ASP A 184 7.48 16.60 -9.47
N SER A 185 7.06 16.18 -8.27
CA SER A 185 7.30 14.83 -7.76
C SER A 185 6.14 14.32 -6.91
N VAL A 186 6.13 13.01 -6.66
CA VAL A 186 5.25 12.34 -5.70
C VAL A 186 6.08 11.63 -4.64
N SER A 187 5.86 11.93 -3.37
CA SER A 187 6.47 11.16 -2.27
C SER A 187 5.65 9.89 -2.03
N ALA A 188 6.28 8.72 -2.11
CA ALA A 188 5.71 7.45 -1.68
C ALA A 188 6.11 7.20 -0.22
N ILE A 189 5.15 6.95 0.64
CA ILE A 189 5.31 6.86 2.10
C ILE A 189 4.80 5.51 2.58
N ASP A 190 5.57 4.89 3.47
CA ASP A 190 5.15 3.72 4.22
C ASP A 190 4.19 4.14 5.34
N GLY A 191 2.93 3.72 5.25
CA GLY A 191 1.90 4.10 6.22
C GLY A 191 2.08 3.45 7.59
N SER A 192 2.90 2.41 7.71
CA SER A 192 3.17 1.77 9.00
C SER A 192 4.23 2.58 9.76
N THR A 193 5.31 2.96 9.08
CA THR A 193 6.46 3.64 9.70
C THR A 193 6.42 5.16 9.58
N ASN A 194 5.51 5.72 8.77
CA ASN A 194 5.46 7.14 8.41
C ASN A 194 6.77 7.65 7.78
N GLN A 195 7.53 6.78 7.11
CA GLN A 195 8.77 7.15 6.43
C GLN A 195 8.55 7.28 4.93
N VAL A 196 9.19 8.28 4.31
CA VAL A 196 9.26 8.37 2.85
C VAL A 196 10.14 7.24 2.33
N ILE A 197 9.59 6.44 1.43
CA ILE A 197 10.28 5.36 0.74
C ILE A 197 11.11 5.93 -0.41
N THR A 198 10.48 6.79 -1.22
CA THR A 198 11.11 7.42 -2.38
C THR A 198 10.32 8.62 -2.87
N GLU A 199 10.95 9.47 -3.67
CA GLU A 199 10.32 10.54 -4.44
C GLU A 199 10.33 10.17 -5.92
N ILE A 200 9.15 10.22 -6.54
CA ILE A 200 8.93 9.80 -7.92
C ILE A 200 8.77 11.06 -8.77
N THR A 201 9.69 11.30 -9.70
CA THR A 201 9.56 12.42 -10.64
C THR A 201 8.37 12.20 -11.58
N VAL A 202 7.53 13.23 -11.71
CA VAL A 202 6.34 13.23 -12.58
C VAL A 202 6.33 14.48 -13.47
N GLY A 203 5.19 14.77 -14.12
CA GLY A 203 5.04 16.00 -14.89
C GLY A 203 4.93 17.24 -13.99
N SER A 204 4.99 18.41 -14.62
CA SER A 204 5.01 19.68 -13.87
C SER A 204 3.70 19.97 -13.12
N ASN A 205 3.86 20.48 -11.90
CA ASN A 205 2.80 20.88 -10.98
C ASN A 205 1.77 19.77 -10.72
N PRO A 206 2.18 18.65 -10.09
CA PRO A 206 1.26 17.59 -9.73
C PRO A 206 0.25 18.08 -8.68
N MET A 207 -1.03 17.74 -8.87
CA MET A 207 -2.13 18.15 -7.99
C MET A 207 -2.82 16.95 -7.36
N GLY A 208 -3.68 16.26 -8.11
CA GLY A 208 -4.49 15.15 -7.62
C GLY A 208 -3.76 13.82 -7.70
N VAL A 209 -4.02 12.92 -6.74
CA VAL A 209 -3.47 11.56 -6.70
C VAL A 209 -4.61 10.56 -6.55
N GLY A 210 -4.90 9.83 -7.63
CA GLY A 210 -5.88 8.74 -7.65
C GLY A 210 -5.15 7.41 -7.52
N VAL A 211 -5.64 6.54 -6.64
CA VAL A 211 -5.04 5.21 -6.43
C VAL A 211 -6.04 4.14 -6.81
N ASN A 212 -5.59 3.16 -7.60
CA ASN A 212 -6.28 1.90 -7.80
C ASN A 212 -5.59 0.80 -6.98
N PRO A 213 -6.10 0.45 -5.78
CA PRO A 213 -5.52 -0.59 -4.93
C PRO A 213 -5.47 -1.96 -5.59
N GLN A 214 -6.39 -2.23 -6.52
CA GLN A 214 -6.57 -3.55 -7.14
C GLN A 214 -5.47 -3.86 -8.15
N THR A 215 -5.05 -2.84 -8.90
CA THR A 215 -3.95 -2.94 -9.87
C THR A 215 -2.63 -2.41 -9.30
N ASN A 216 -2.66 -1.91 -8.06
CA ASN A 216 -1.57 -1.18 -7.42
C ASN A 216 -0.98 -0.09 -8.34
N ARG A 217 -1.86 0.67 -9.01
CA ARG A 217 -1.49 1.79 -9.89
C ARG A 217 -1.94 3.11 -9.32
N LEU A 218 -1.18 4.15 -9.63
CA LEU A 218 -1.52 5.52 -9.30
C LEU A 218 -1.65 6.37 -10.53
N TYR A 219 -2.50 7.38 -10.45
CA TYR A 219 -2.80 8.33 -11.49
C TYR A 219 -2.65 9.72 -10.91
N VAL A 220 -1.65 10.45 -11.38
CA VAL A 220 -1.28 11.76 -10.84
C VAL A 220 -1.57 12.80 -11.89
N THR A 221 -2.46 13.74 -11.59
CA THR A 221 -2.78 14.85 -12.50
C THR A 221 -1.67 15.89 -12.40
N ASN A 222 -1.05 16.19 -13.54
CA ASN A 222 0.03 17.16 -13.65
C ASN A 222 -0.54 18.41 -14.33
N TRP A 223 -0.94 19.39 -13.51
CA TRP A 223 -1.64 20.58 -13.96
C TRP A 223 -0.82 21.37 -14.99
N GLY A 224 0.45 21.63 -14.68
CA GLY A 224 1.34 22.48 -15.47
C GLY A 224 1.82 21.83 -16.77
N SER A 225 1.86 20.49 -16.81
CA SER A 225 2.21 19.75 -18.04
C SER A 225 0.99 19.29 -18.85
N HIS A 226 -0.23 19.55 -18.38
CA HIS A 226 -1.49 19.09 -19.00
C HIS A 226 -1.53 17.58 -19.26
N SER A 227 -1.08 16.80 -18.28
CA SER A 227 -0.92 15.36 -18.41
C SER A 227 -1.33 14.60 -17.15
N VAL A 228 -1.39 13.28 -17.24
CA VAL A 228 -1.56 12.37 -16.11
C VAL A 228 -0.43 11.36 -16.13
N SER A 229 0.37 11.32 -15.06
CA SER A 229 1.38 10.29 -14.88
C SER A 229 0.75 9.03 -14.29
N VAL A 230 0.99 7.89 -14.91
CA VAL A 230 0.58 6.58 -14.42
C VAL A 230 1.79 5.91 -13.78
N ILE A 231 1.70 5.60 -12.50
CA ILE A 231 2.81 5.06 -11.71
C ILE A 231 2.49 3.63 -11.27
N ASP A 232 3.48 2.77 -11.36
CA ASP A 232 3.45 1.44 -10.77
C ASP A 232 3.74 1.54 -9.27
N GLY A 233 2.77 1.18 -8.43
CA GLY A 233 2.88 1.27 -6.98
C GLY A 233 3.77 0.21 -6.33
N LEU A 234 4.23 -0.81 -7.08
CA LEU A 234 5.15 -1.83 -6.59
C LEU A 234 6.61 -1.39 -6.80
N THR A 235 6.90 -0.84 -7.96
CA THR A 235 8.26 -0.42 -8.37
C THR A 235 8.52 1.06 -8.14
N HIS A 236 7.47 1.86 -7.89
CA HIS A 236 7.54 3.32 -7.75
C HIS A 236 8.10 4.02 -9.00
N THR A 237 7.76 3.51 -10.19
CA THR A 237 8.20 4.06 -11.48
C THR A 237 7.03 4.54 -12.32
N VAL A 238 7.23 5.60 -13.11
CA VAL A 238 6.23 6.06 -14.08
C VAL A 238 6.19 5.06 -15.24
N ILE A 239 5.05 4.41 -15.43
CA ILE A 239 4.78 3.47 -16.53
C ILE A 239 4.58 4.24 -17.83
N THR A 240 3.78 5.31 -17.77
CA THR A 240 3.43 6.14 -18.92
C THR A 240 2.90 7.51 -18.46
N THR A 241 2.90 8.47 -19.37
CA THR A 241 2.29 9.79 -19.17
C THR A 241 1.27 10.03 -20.27
N VAL A 242 0.02 10.28 -19.88
CA VAL A 242 -1.12 10.46 -20.78
C VAL A 242 -1.43 11.95 -20.90
N ARG A 243 -1.45 12.49 -22.11
CA ARG A 243 -1.79 13.89 -22.34
C ARG A 243 -3.31 14.10 -22.33
N VAL A 244 -3.80 15.10 -21.59
CA VAL A 244 -5.25 15.37 -21.38
C VAL A 244 -5.68 16.81 -21.70
N GLU A 245 -4.72 17.66 -22.07
CA GLU A 245 -4.91 18.96 -22.75
C GLU A 245 -5.81 20.03 -22.10
N ALA A 246 -6.13 19.93 -20.80
CA ALA A 246 -7.00 20.92 -20.17
C ALA A 246 -6.80 21.08 -18.65
N PHE A 247 -5.54 21.25 -18.22
CA PHE A 247 -5.18 21.57 -16.83
C PHE A 247 -5.87 20.61 -15.83
N PRO A 248 -5.49 19.32 -15.86
CA PRO A 248 -6.15 18.31 -15.05
C PRO A 248 -5.90 18.59 -13.57
N GLU A 249 -6.96 18.45 -12.76
CA GLU A 249 -6.90 18.78 -11.33
C GLU A 249 -7.31 17.58 -10.48
N GLY A 250 -8.59 17.24 -10.48
CA GLY A 250 -9.13 16.12 -9.72
C GLY A 250 -8.96 14.80 -10.48
N VAL A 251 -8.75 13.72 -9.73
CA VAL A 251 -8.72 12.36 -10.26
C VAL A 251 -9.45 11.42 -9.32
N SER A 252 -10.33 10.61 -9.87
CA SER A 252 -11.08 9.58 -9.15
C SER A 252 -11.00 8.25 -9.88
N VAL A 253 -10.95 7.16 -9.12
CA VAL A 253 -10.77 5.81 -9.64
C VAL A 253 -12.03 5.00 -9.33
N ASN A 254 -12.72 4.54 -10.37
CA ASN A 254 -13.69 3.47 -10.26
C ASN A 254 -12.93 2.14 -10.33
N GLN A 255 -12.65 1.58 -9.16
CA GLN A 255 -11.85 0.37 -9.02
C GLN A 255 -12.52 -0.81 -9.75
N THR A 256 -13.80 -1.07 -9.51
CA THR A 256 -14.58 -2.16 -10.13
C THR A 256 -14.51 -2.13 -11.66
N ALA A 257 -14.76 -0.97 -12.27
CA ALA A 257 -14.71 -0.84 -13.73
C ALA A 257 -13.29 -0.68 -14.29
N ASN A 258 -12.29 -0.52 -13.42
CA ASN A 258 -10.93 -0.09 -13.75
C ASN A 258 -10.92 1.16 -14.65
N LEU A 259 -11.73 2.16 -14.30
CA LEU A 259 -11.83 3.43 -15.02
C LEU A 259 -11.36 4.58 -14.15
N ILE A 260 -10.69 5.55 -14.78
CA ILE A 260 -10.13 6.71 -14.11
C ILE A 260 -10.75 7.96 -14.71
N TYR A 261 -11.33 8.79 -13.86
CA TYR A 261 -12.03 10.01 -14.24
C TYR A 261 -11.19 11.21 -13.80
N ILE A 262 -10.87 12.09 -14.73
CA ILE A 262 -10.04 13.26 -14.52
C ILE A 262 -10.89 14.49 -14.82
N THR A 263 -11.01 15.38 -13.83
CA THR A 263 -11.66 16.67 -14.05
C THR A 263 -10.66 17.62 -14.69
N ASN A 264 -11.06 18.21 -15.81
CA ASN A 264 -10.25 19.16 -16.53
C ASN A 264 -10.66 20.57 -16.08
N HIS A 265 -9.79 21.32 -15.42
CA HIS A 265 -10.15 22.66 -14.96
C HIS A 265 -10.20 23.66 -16.14
N GLY A 266 -9.41 23.43 -17.19
CA GLY A 266 -9.37 24.29 -18.36
C GLY A 266 -10.49 24.09 -19.38
N SER A 267 -11.31 23.06 -19.21
CA SER A 267 -12.40 22.73 -20.14
C SER A 267 -13.59 22.16 -19.37
N ASN A 268 -14.82 22.41 -19.83
CA ASN A 268 -16.03 21.92 -19.16
C ASN A 268 -16.29 20.43 -19.46
N ASN A 269 -15.29 19.57 -19.24
CA ASN A 269 -15.39 18.14 -19.51
C ASN A 269 -14.57 17.27 -18.55
N VAL A 270 -14.81 15.97 -18.62
CA VAL A 270 -14.12 14.93 -17.85
C VAL A 270 -13.44 13.96 -18.80
N THR A 271 -12.14 13.76 -18.65
CA THR A 271 -11.41 12.71 -19.39
C THR A 271 -11.56 11.38 -18.66
N VAL A 272 -11.93 10.33 -19.39
CA VAL A 272 -12.04 8.96 -18.87
C VAL A 272 -10.91 8.12 -19.44
N LEU A 273 -10.04 7.58 -18.59
CA LEU A 273 -9.01 6.60 -18.98
C LEU A 273 -9.49 5.17 -18.71
N ASP A 274 -9.09 4.26 -19.59
CA ASP A 274 -9.13 2.82 -19.33
C ASP A 274 -7.87 2.42 -18.54
N GLY A 275 -8.04 1.95 -17.31
CA GLY A 275 -6.92 1.62 -16.42
C GLY A 275 -6.18 0.33 -16.77
N SER A 276 -6.66 -0.45 -17.74
CA SER A 276 -5.95 -1.66 -18.21
C SER A 276 -4.90 -1.26 -19.24
N THR A 277 -5.30 -0.40 -20.18
CA THR A 277 -4.49 0.08 -21.30
C THR A 277 -3.76 1.40 -21.01
N ASN A 278 -4.19 2.15 -20.01
CA ASN A 278 -3.73 3.50 -19.67
C ASN A 278 -3.91 4.50 -20.83
N THR A 279 -4.97 4.36 -21.61
CA THR A 279 -5.30 5.27 -22.72
C THR A 279 -6.63 5.97 -22.49
N ILE A 280 -6.82 7.13 -23.13
CA ILE A 280 -8.11 7.83 -23.13
C ILE A 280 -9.15 6.93 -23.79
N LYS A 281 -10.19 6.61 -23.02
CA LYS A 281 -11.36 5.86 -23.48
C LYS A 281 -12.40 6.78 -24.10
N THR A 282 -12.67 7.91 -23.44
CA THR A 282 -13.61 8.93 -23.92
C THR A 282 -13.41 10.25 -23.16
N MET A 283 -14.04 11.32 -23.66
CA MET A 283 -14.24 12.58 -22.94
C MET A 283 -15.74 12.84 -22.80
N VAL A 284 -16.14 13.31 -21.63
CA VAL A 284 -17.55 13.60 -21.31
C VAL A 284 -17.70 15.10 -21.12
N ASP A 285 -18.35 15.76 -22.06
CA ASP A 285 -18.70 17.18 -21.92
C ASP A 285 -19.81 17.37 -20.88
N LEU A 286 -19.61 18.33 -19.98
CA LEU A 286 -20.54 18.64 -18.89
C LEU A 286 -21.55 19.73 -19.25
N GLY A 287 -21.45 20.30 -20.46
CA GLY A 287 -22.34 21.37 -20.93
C GLY A 287 -22.01 22.75 -20.35
N HIS A 288 -22.78 23.74 -20.77
CA HIS A 288 -22.73 25.14 -20.32
C HIS A 288 -23.97 25.47 -19.49
#